data_AF-A0A7U2MYR2-F1
#
_entry.id   AF-A0A7U2MYR2-F1
#
_cell.length_a   1.000
_cell.length_b   1.000
_cell.length_c   1.000
_cell.angle_alpha   90.00
_cell.angle_beta   90.00
_cell.angle_gamma   90.00
#
_symmetry.space_group_name_H-M   'P 1'
#
loop_
_entity.id
_entity.type
_entity.pdbx_description
1 polymer ?
#
loop_
_entity_poly.entity_id
_entity_poly.type
_entity_poly.pdbx_seq_one_letter_code
_entity_poly.pdbx_strand_id
1 'polypeptide(L)'
;MYPLIPLGRSVPAVAAIAVGTETIRKVDFLAGTGNRFVAEGKRQLFGEVGIDLFAGPTEVLVLADETADPFTVAMDLISQAGHGPDTPAVLITTCPKVGRETIEIVNKLLSATDLSTPDVAKVSWDAFGEVIIVDTLEELWELGDHYASEQVQVIGTNHILPTRTTARYTGGLWVGKYLKTCTYQEVTLPESSGKLGRLCGRAARPERFEAPARSGDLRANRHM
;
A
#
# COMPACT_ATOMS: atom_id res chain seq x y z
N MET A 1 -16.99 -3.81 30.30
CA MET A 1 -17.28 -3.20 28.98
C MET A 1 -16.67 -1.80 29.02
N TYR A 2 -15.49 -1.60 28.42
CA TYR A 2 -14.82 -0.29 28.45
C TYR A 2 -15.40 0.60 27.35
N PRO A 3 -15.95 1.79 27.68
CA PRO A 3 -16.41 2.72 26.66
C PRO A 3 -15.19 3.32 25.96
N LEU A 4 -15.05 3.06 24.66
CA LEU A 4 -14.21 3.85 23.77
C LEU A 4 -14.81 5.25 23.69
N ILE A 5 -14.29 6.21 24.47
CA ILE A 5 -14.66 7.61 24.33
C ILE A 5 -13.84 8.18 23.15
N PRO A 6 -14.48 8.66 22.06
CA PRO A 6 -13.76 9.20 20.91
C PRO A 6 -13.27 10.62 21.24
N LEU A 7 -12.21 10.73 22.04
CA LEU A 7 -11.65 12.01 22.47
C LEU A 7 -10.56 12.56 21.53
N GLY A 8 -10.05 11.80 20.57
CA GLY A 8 -8.83 12.15 19.82
C GLY A 8 -8.92 13.29 18.78
N ARG A 9 -10.03 14.02 18.65
CA ARG A 9 -10.23 14.97 17.52
C ARG A 9 -9.78 16.42 17.78
N SER A 10 -9.33 16.76 18.99
CA SER A 10 -8.89 18.13 19.32
C SER A 10 -7.64 18.15 20.19
N VAL A 11 -6.85 19.23 20.07
CA VAL A 11 -5.59 19.40 20.82
C VAL A 11 -5.77 19.30 22.34
N PRO A 12 -6.79 19.93 22.97
CA PRO A 12 -6.99 19.81 24.43
C PRO A 12 -7.26 18.37 24.88
N ALA A 13 -7.97 17.59 24.07
CA ALA A 13 -8.26 16.21 24.41
C ALA A 13 -7.03 15.29 24.25
N VAL A 14 -6.20 15.53 23.24
CA VAL A 14 -4.89 14.88 23.08
C VAL A 14 -4.00 15.16 24.30
N ALA A 15 -3.92 16.42 24.72
CA ALA A 15 -3.14 16.82 25.89
C ALA A 15 -3.67 16.18 27.20
N ALA A 16 -4.99 16.18 27.40
CA ALA A 16 -5.61 15.59 28.59
C ALA A 16 -5.35 14.08 28.70
N ILE A 17 -5.32 13.36 27.57
CA ILE A 17 -5.02 11.91 27.52
C ILE A 17 -3.52 11.65 27.72
N ALA A 18 -2.66 12.50 27.17
CA ALA A 18 -1.20 12.36 27.29
C ALA A 18 -0.67 12.66 28.69
N VAL A 19 -1.21 13.69 29.34
CA VAL A 19 -0.75 14.14 30.67
C VAL A 19 -1.55 13.47 31.79
N GLY A 20 -2.81 13.12 31.51
CA GLY A 20 -3.78 12.67 32.51
C GLY A 20 -4.42 13.85 33.25
N THR A 21 -5.65 13.64 33.71
CA THR A 21 -6.41 14.56 34.56
C THR A 21 -7.09 13.77 35.69
N GLU A 22 -7.83 14.45 36.58
CA GLU A 22 -8.60 13.78 37.65
C GLU A 22 -9.58 12.73 37.12
N THR A 23 -10.09 12.92 35.90
CA THR A 23 -11.10 12.04 35.28
C THR A 23 -10.56 11.23 34.10
N ILE A 24 -9.41 11.60 33.53
CA ILE A 24 -8.82 10.94 32.35
C ILE A 24 -7.47 10.34 32.76
N ARG A 25 -7.36 9.01 32.71
CA ARG A 25 -6.09 8.34 32.98
C ARG A 25 -5.08 8.65 31.87
N LYS A 26 -3.83 8.93 32.27
CA LYS A 26 -2.68 9.02 31.38
C LYS A 26 -2.52 7.71 30.59
N VAL A 27 -2.16 7.83 29.32
CA VAL A 27 -1.79 6.70 28.45
C VAL A 27 -0.33 6.79 28.04
N ASP A 28 0.25 5.64 27.69
CA ASP A 28 1.63 5.56 27.20
C ASP A 28 1.73 5.67 25.67
N PHE A 29 0.60 5.58 24.95
CA PHE A 29 0.56 5.62 23.49
C PHE A 29 -0.72 6.28 22.96
N LEU A 30 -0.56 7.19 22.01
CA LEU A 30 -1.65 7.90 21.31
C LEU A 30 -1.75 7.45 19.85
N ALA A 31 -2.92 6.92 19.47
CA ALA A 31 -3.23 6.49 18.10
C ALA A 31 -4.41 7.26 17.51
N GLY A 32 -4.40 7.50 16.19
CA GLY A 32 -5.52 8.05 15.44
C GLY A 32 -5.19 9.31 14.65
N THR A 33 -5.88 9.52 13.54
CA THR A 33 -5.70 10.71 12.70
C THR A 33 -6.39 11.93 13.30
N GLY A 34 -5.92 13.11 12.93
CA GLY A 34 -6.49 14.39 13.30
C GLY A 34 -5.96 15.48 12.40
N ASN A 35 -6.57 16.66 12.44
CA ASN A 35 -6.11 17.80 11.64
C ASN A 35 -4.66 18.21 12.00
N ARG A 36 -4.07 19.11 11.21
CA ARG A 36 -2.70 19.62 11.42
C ARG A 36 -2.37 20.05 12.86
N PHE A 37 -3.36 20.54 13.61
CA PHE A 37 -3.16 20.96 15.00
C PHE A 37 -3.04 19.77 15.95
N VAL A 38 -3.83 18.72 15.74
CA VAL A 38 -3.71 17.45 16.47
C VAL A 38 -2.37 16.77 16.15
N ALA A 39 -1.93 16.82 14.89
CA ALA A 39 -0.62 16.30 14.48
C ALA A 39 0.54 17.05 15.19
N GLU A 40 0.49 18.38 15.22
CA GLU A 40 1.46 19.20 15.95
C GLU A 40 1.40 18.95 17.47
N GLY A 41 0.21 18.82 18.04
CA GLY A 41 0.04 18.46 19.45
C GLY A 41 0.68 17.12 19.80
N LYS A 42 0.47 16.09 18.96
CA LYS A 42 1.17 14.80 19.08
C LYS A 42 2.69 14.94 18.98
N ARG A 43 3.19 15.82 18.09
CA ARG A 43 4.63 16.09 17.94
C ARG A 43 5.26 16.72 19.17
N GLN A 44 4.58 17.67 19.81
CA GLN A 44 5.10 18.28 21.04
C GLN A 44 5.14 17.28 22.21
N LEU A 45 4.22 16.31 22.23
CA LEU A 45 4.13 15.29 23.27
C LEU A 45 5.02 14.06 22.99
N PHE A 46 5.60 13.97 21.79
CA PHE A 46 6.47 12.87 21.40
C PHE A 46 7.76 12.87 22.24
N GLY A 47 8.01 11.75 22.91
CA GLY A 47 9.10 11.60 23.88
C GLY A 47 8.60 11.47 25.32
N GLU A 48 7.44 12.06 25.65
CA GLU A 48 6.74 11.84 26.92
C GLU A 48 5.68 10.74 26.82
N VAL A 49 5.06 10.60 25.65
CA VAL A 49 4.15 9.50 25.27
C VAL A 49 4.48 9.04 23.84
N GLY A 50 4.27 7.75 23.57
CA GLY A 50 4.40 7.21 22.22
C GLY A 50 3.29 7.72 21.30
N ILE A 51 3.61 7.89 20.01
CA ILE A 51 2.62 8.22 18.97
C ILE A 51 2.77 7.25 17.79
N ASP A 52 1.71 7.08 17.02
CA ASP A 52 1.68 6.27 15.81
C ASP A 52 2.48 6.87 14.65
N LEU A 53 2.06 8.04 14.17
CA LEU A 53 2.68 8.77 13.07
C LEU A 53 2.28 10.25 13.10
N PHE A 54 3.09 11.11 12.46
CA PHE A 54 2.71 12.48 12.17
C PHE A 54 1.74 12.47 10.99
N ALA A 55 0.45 12.67 11.28
CA ALA A 55 -0.57 12.70 10.23
C ALA A 55 -0.52 14.05 9.49
N GLY A 56 -0.36 14.00 8.17
CA GLY A 56 -0.57 15.13 7.27
C GLY A 56 -2.04 15.23 6.84
N PRO A 57 -2.39 16.17 5.93
CA PRO A 57 -3.65 16.10 5.22
C PRO A 57 -3.77 14.77 4.48
N THR A 58 -4.99 14.32 4.23
CA THR A 58 -5.23 13.12 3.42
C THR A 58 -4.82 13.42 1.98
N GLU A 59 -4.22 12.45 1.30
CA GLU A 59 -3.72 12.61 -0.07
C GLU A 59 -4.19 11.44 -0.93
N VAL A 60 -4.51 11.71 -2.20
CA VAL A 60 -4.79 10.68 -3.20
C VAL A 60 -3.95 10.85 -4.45
N LEU A 61 -3.44 9.73 -4.93
CA LEU A 61 -2.76 9.61 -6.20
C LEU A 61 -3.43 8.50 -7.02
N VAL A 62 -3.87 8.84 -8.23
CA VAL A 62 -4.39 7.89 -9.22
C VAL A 62 -3.35 7.73 -10.32
N LEU A 63 -2.97 6.49 -10.61
CA LEU A 63 -2.07 6.09 -11.68
C LEU A 63 -2.91 5.36 -12.74
N ALA A 64 -2.96 5.89 -13.97
CA ALA A 64 -3.88 5.39 -14.99
C ALA A 64 -3.22 5.23 -16.37
N ASP A 65 -3.51 4.13 -17.05
CA ASP A 65 -3.15 3.96 -18.46
C ASP A 65 -4.31 4.37 -19.40
N GLU A 66 -4.15 4.16 -20.70
CA GLU A 66 -5.14 4.47 -21.71
C GLU A 66 -6.46 3.68 -21.60
N THR A 67 -6.49 2.60 -20.82
CA THR A 67 -7.66 1.74 -20.61
C THR A 67 -8.56 2.23 -19.48
N ALA A 68 -8.08 3.17 -18.68
CA ALA A 68 -8.83 3.75 -17.57
C ALA A 68 -10.07 4.51 -18.04
N ASP A 69 -11.18 4.33 -17.32
CA ASP A 69 -12.39 5.12 -17.52
C ASP A 69 -12.24 6.49 -16.85
N PRO A 70 -12.28 7.61 -17.61
CA PRO A 70 -12.05 8.95 -17.04
C PRO A 70 -13.09 9.37 -16.01
N PHE A 71 -14.31 8.83 -16.08
CA PHE A 71 -15.37 9.11 -15.12
C PHE A 71 -15.07 8.48 -13.75
N THR A 72 -14.65 7.22 -13.74
CA THR A 72 -14.21 6.52 -12.52
C THR A 72 -13.05 7.25 -11.86
N VAL A 73 -12.02 7.61 -12.65
CA VAL A 73 -10.85 8.37 -12.16
C VAL A 73 -11.28 9.70 -11.52
N ALA A 74 -12.18 10.46 -12.17
CA ALA A 74 -12.68 11.72 -11.66
C ALA A 74 -13.45 11.55 -10.33
N MET A 75 -14.26 10.51 -10.23
CA MET A 75 -15.00 10.19 -9.00
C MET A 75 -14.07 9.84 -7.85
N ASP A 76 -13.02 9.06 -8.09
CA ASP A 76 -12.04 8.69 -7.08
C ASP A 76 -11.30 9.92 -6.52
N LEU A 77 -10.84 10.81 -7.41
CA LEU A 77 -10.19 12.08 -7.04
C LEU A 77 -11.11 12.97 -6.18
N ILE A 78 -12.35 13.18 -6.63
CA ILE A 78 -13.31 14.03 -5.90
C ILE A 78 -13.71 13.40 -4.56
N SER A 79 -13.81 12.07 -4.49
CA SER A 79 -14.16 11.38 -3.25
C SER A 79 -13.20 11.74 -2.11
N GLN A 80 -11.90 11.83 -2.43
CA GLN A 80 -10.86 12.16 -1.46
C GLN A 80 -10.71 13.66 -1.25
N ALA A 81 -10.82 14.47 -2.31
CA ALA A 81 -10.84 15.93 -2.21
C ALA A 81 -11.91 16.44 -1.23
N GLY A 82 -13.04 15.73 -1.11
CA GLY A 82 -14.10 16.05 -0.14
C GLY A 82 -13.73 15.87 1.34
N HIS A 83 -12.62 15.20 1.66
CA HIS A 83 -12.19 14.97 3.05
C HIS A 83 -11.66 16.23 3.74
N GLY A 84 -11.15 17.19 2.99
CA GLY A 84 -10.60 18.43 3.54
C GLY A 84 -10.17 19.41 2.45
N PRO A 85 -10.19 20.73 2.72
CA PRO A 85 -9.79 21.75 1.74
C PRO A 85 -8.29 21.74 1.43
N ASP A 86 -7.50 21.01 2.22
CA ASP A 86 -6.06 20.83 2.10
C ASP A 86 -5.67 19.43 1.57
N THR A 87 -6.63 18.65 1.06
CA THR A 87 -6.38 17.32 0.46
C THR A 87 -5.83 17.45 -0.96
N PRO A 88 -4.60 17.00 -1.26
CA PRO A 88 -4.10 16.87 -2.62
C PRO A 88 -4.78 15.71 -3.36
N ALA A 89 -5.12 15.95 -4.63
CA ALA A 89 -5.73 14.96 -5.51
C ALA A 89 -5.02 14.96 -6.86
N VAL A 90 -4.18 13.95 -7.08
CA VAL A 90 -3.26 13.89 -8.22
C VAL A 90 -3.60 12.72 -9.13
N LEU A 91 -3.62 12.96 -10.44
CA LEU A 91 -3.64 11.92 -11.47
C LEU A 91 -2.32 11.94 -12.25
N ILE A 92 -1.67 10.79 -12.39
CA ILE A 92 -0.58 10.58 -13.33
C ILE A 92 -1.05 9.57 -14.38
N THR A 93 -0.94 9.90 -15.66
CA THR A 93 -1.39 9.03 -16.73
C THR A 93 -0.47 9.00 -17.94
N THR A 94 -0.38 7.84 -18.60
CA THR A 94 0.28 7.70 -19.90
C THR A 94 -0.59 8.17 -21.07
N CYS A 95 -1.86 8.51 -20.81
CA CYS A 95 -2.84 8.81 -21.85
C CYS A 95 -3.35 10.26 -21.75
N PRO A 96 -2.96 11.14 -22.70
CA PRO A 96 -3.45 12.52 -22.75
C PRO A 96 -4.97 12.64 -22.81
N LYS A 97 -5.64 11.65 -23.43
CA LYS A 97 -7.10 11.61 -23.53
C LYS A 97 -7.74 11.41 -22.14
N VAL A 98 -7.25 10.42 -21.38
CA VAL A 98 -7.73 10.15 -20.01
C VAL A 98 -7.55 11.38 -19.14
N GLY A 99 -6.36 11.99 -19.15
CA GLY A 99 -6.09 13.18 -18.35
C GLY A 99 -7.04 14.35 -18.65
N ARG A 100 -7.25 14.67 -19.94
CA ARG A 100 -8.16 15.76 -20.33
C ARG A 100 -9.61 15.48 -19.98
N GLU A 101 -10.10 14.28 -20.29
CA GLU A 101 -11.49 13.90 -20.02
C GLU A 101 -11.77 13.86 -18.51
N THR A 102 -10.82 13.40 -17.69
CA THR A 102 -10.94 13.45 -16.22
C THR A 102 -11.09 14.89 -15.73
N ILE A 103 -10.27 15.84 -16.18
CA ILE A 103 -10.39 17.25 -15.76
C ILE A 103 -11.78 17.81 -16.09
N GLU A 104 -12.29 17.54 -17.30
CA GLU A 104 -13.61 17.99 -17.71
C GLU A 104 -14.71 17.41 -16.82
N ILE A 105 -14.62 16.13 -16.48
CA ILE A 105 -15.60 15.45 -15.64
C ILE A 105 -15.52 15.97 -14.20
N VAL A 106 -14.32 16.15 -13.64
CA VAL A 106 -14.15 16.74 -12.30
C VAL A 106 -14.82 18.11 -12.22
N ASN A 107 -14.58 18.99 -13.20
CA ASN A 107 -15.20 20.31 -13.22
C ASN A 107 -16.73 20.26 -13.34
N LYS A 108 -17.27 19.30 -14.11
CA LYS A 108 -18.72 19.08 -14.21
C LYS A 108 -19.31 18.61 -12.88
N LEU A 109 -18.66 17.65 -12.24
CA LEU A 109 -19.09 17.08 -10.96
C LEU A 109 -19.04 18.12 -9.83
N LEU A 110 -17.97 18.92 -9.75
CA LEU A 110 -17.86 20.01 -8.77
C LEU A 110 -18.89 21.13 -8.98
N SER A 111 -19.47 21.23 -10.18
CA SER A 111 -20.56 22.15 -10.49
C SER A 111 -21.96 21.54 -10.29
N ALA A 112 -22.04 20.24 -10.00
CA ALA A 112 -23.28 19.52 -9.80
C ALA A 112 -23.77 19.63 -8.35
N THR A 113 -25.09 19.70 -8.17
CA THR A 113 -25.73 19.99 -6.87
C THR A 113 -25.98 18.76 -6.00
N ASP A 114 -25.59 17.57 -6.44
CA ASP A 114 -25.88 16.27 -5.83
C ASP A 114 -24.73 15.68 -4.99
N LEU A 115 -23.56 16.34 -4.96
CA LEU A 115 -22.47 16.01 -4.04
C LEU A 115 -22.75 16.56 -2.63
N SER A 116 -22.35 15.83 -1.59
CA SER A 116 -22.58 16.23 -0.20
C SER A 116 -21.64 17.34 0.30
N THR A 117 -20.47 17.50 -0.34
CA THR A 117 -19.40 18.45 0.05
C THR A 117 -18.69 19.10 -1.16
N PRO A 118 -19.41 19.58 -2.19
CA PRO A 118 -18.80 20.10 -3.42
C PRO A 118 -17.92 21.32 -3.17
N ASP A 119 -18.30 22.20 -2.25
CA ASP A 119 -17.52 23.41 -1.93
C ASP A 119 -16.15 23.08 -1.33
N VAL A 120 -16.06 22.05 -0.49
CA VAL A 120 -14.79 21.62 0.12
C VAL A 120 -13.90 20.93 -0.92
N ALA A 121 -14.47 19.99 -1.66
CA ALA A 121 -13.77 19.30 -2.74
C ALA A 121 -13.27 20.29 -3.82
N LYS A 122 -14.04 21.34 -4.10
CA LYS A 122 -13.66 22.39 -5.03
C LYS A 122 -12.48 23.20 -4.52
N VAL A 123 -12.46 23.59 -3.25
CA VAL A 123 -11.31 24.30 -2.66
C VAL A 123 -10.05 23.45 -2.73
N SER A 124 -10.15 22.16 -2.40
CA SER A 124 -9.04 21.21 -2.49
C SER A 124 -8.56 21.04 -3.94
N TRP A 125 -9.47 20.81 -4.89
CA TRP A 125 -9.14 20.63 -6.30
C TRP A 125 -8.52 21.88 -6.93
N ASP A 126 -9.09 23.07 -6.66
CA ASP A 126 -8.57 24.32 -7.21
C ASP A 126 -7.17 24.66 -6.66
N ALA A 127 -6.83 24.20 -5.46
CA ALA A 127 -5.55 24.49 -4.80
C ALA A 127 -4.47 23.41 -5.01
N PHE A 128 -4.86 22.15 -5.09
CA PHE A 128 -3.95 20.99 -5.07
C PHE A 128 -4.28 19.90 -6.10
N GLY A 129 -5.30 20.11 -6.94
CA GLY A 129 -5.65 19.19 -8.02
C GLY A 129 -4.61 19.22 -9.13
N GLU A 130 -4.00 18.08 -9.44
CA GLU A 130 -2.98 17.97 -10.47
C GLU A 130 -3.27 16.81 -11.42
N VAL A 131 -3.04 17.02 -12.72
CA VAL A 131 -3.07 15.97 -13.73
C VAL A 131 -1.78 16.04 -14.53
N ILE A 132 -0.99 14.98 -14.46
CA ILE A 132 0.33 14.87 -15.04
C ILE A 132 0.28 13.80 -16.14
N ILE A 133 0.76 14.16 -17.32
CA ILE A 133 0.87 13.24 -18.44
C ILE A 133 2.33 12.88 -18.60
N VAL A 134 2.62 11.58 -18.66
CA VAL A 134 3.97 11.03 -18.87
C VAL A 134 3.98 10.16 -20.12
N ASP A 135 5.17 9.94 -20.70
CA ASP A 135 5.28 9.25 -21.99
C ASP A 135 5.35 7.72 -21.83
N THR A 136 5.77 7.24 -20.65
CA THR A 136 5.99 5.81 -20.39
C THR A 136 5.43 5.35 -19.04
N LEU A 137 5.21 4.03 -18.90
CA LEU A 137 4.82 3.44 -17.62
C LEU A 137 5.94 3.54 -16.59
N GLU A 138 7.20 3.47 -17.01
CA GLU A 138 8.36 3.65 -16.15
C GLU A 138 8.36 5.04 -15.49
N GLU A 139 8.16 6.11 -16.27
CA GLU A 139 8.04 7.47 -15.73
C GLU A 139 6.83 7.61 -14.79
N LEU A 140 5.71 6.94 -15.10
CA LEU A 140 4.53 6.91 -14.25
C LEU A 140 4.84 6.27 -12.88
N TRP A 141 5.60 5.18 -12.85
CA TRP A 141 6.02 4.53 -11.60
C TRP A 141 7.02 5.38 -10.82
N GLU A 142 8.03 5.94 -11.49
CA GLU A 142 9.05 6.79 -10.86
C GLU A 142 8.41 8.03 -10.22
N LEU A 143 7.48 8.67 -10.93
CA LEU A 143 6.78 9.84 -10.41
C LEU A 143 5.80 9.45 -9.29
N GLY A 144 5.13 8.30 -9.40
CA GLY A 144 4.27 7.80 -8.32
C GLY A 144 5.05 7.52 -7.03
N ASP A 145 6.23 6.92 -7.14
CA ASP A 145 7.16 6.73 -6.01
C ASP A 145 7.68 8.05 -5.45
N HIS A 146 7.81 9.09 -6.28
CA HIS A 146 8.21 10.43 -5.83
C HIS A 146 7.13 11.11 -4.99
N TYR A 147 5.85 11.03 -5.39
CA TYR A 147 4.73 11.57 -4.61
C TYR A 147 4.52 10.79 -3.31
N ALA A 148 4.63 9.45 -3.35
CA ALA A 148 4.48 8.57 -2.19
C ALA A 148 3.21 8.85 -1.35
N SER A 149 2.11 9.20 -2.02
CA SER A 149 0.85 9.64 -1.38
C SER A 149 0.24 8.58 -0.47
N GLU A 150 -0.54 9.03 0.52
CA GLU A 150 -1.21 8.15 1.48
C GLU A 150 -2.03 7.04 0.79
N GLN A 151 -2.84 7.43 -0.20
CA GLN A 151 -3.63 6.51 -0.99
C GLN A 151 -3.16 6.53 -2.45
N VAL A 152 -2.71 5.37 -2.94
CA VAL A 152 -2.35 5.17 -4.35
C VAL A 152 -3.32 4.17 -4.97
N GLN A 153 -4.01 4.60 -6.03
CA GLN A 153 -4.88 3.74 -6.84
C GLN A 153 -4.27 3.56 -8.22
N VAL A 154 -4.28 2.31 -8.72
CA VAL A 154 -3.80 2.00 -10.06
C VAL A 154 -4.98 1.47 -10.88
N ILE A 155 -5.40 2.21 -11.89
CA ILE A 155 -6.56 1.90 -12.74
C ILE A 155 -6.06 1.46 -14.12
N GLY A 156 -6.44 0.24 -14.52
CA GLY A 156 -5.89 -0.47 -15.70
C GLY A 156 -5.19 -1.79 -15.33
N THR A 157 -4.81 -1.97 -14.06
CA THR A 157 -4.30 -3.23 -13.48
C THR A 157 -5.13 -3.68 -12.27
N ASN A 158 -4.77 -4.80 -11.63
CA ASN A 158 -5.53 -5.32 -10.49
C ASN A 158 -5.34 -4.45 -9.24
N HIS A 159 -6.42 -3.85 -8.74
CA HIS A 159 -6.43 -2.88 -7.63
C HIS A 159 -6.11 -3.47 -6.24
N ILE A 160 -5.96 -4.80 -6.10
CA ILE A 160 -5.53 -5.42 -4.84
C ILE A 160 -4.00 -5.32 -4.72
N LEU A 161 -3.53 -4.21 -4.17
CA LEU A 161 -2.11 -3.87 -4.06
C LEU A 161 -1.55 -4.04 -2.63
N PRO A 162 -0.21 -4.18 -2.47
CA PRO A 162 0.43 -4.31 -1.16
C PRO A 162 0.41 -2.99 -0.39
N THR A 163 -0.18 -2.96 0.81
CA THR A 163 -0.23 -1.77 1.69
C THR A 163 0.82 -1.85 2.81
N ARG A 164 0.93 -0.82 3.68
CA ARG A 164 1.86 -0.80 4.84
C ARG A 164 3.31 -1.14 4.48
N THR A 165 3.81 -0.61 3.36
CA THR A 165 5.17 -0.87 2.84
C THR A 165 5.50 -2.33 2.52
N THR A 166 4.49 -3.20 2.40
CA THR A 166 4.70 -4.60 2.03
C THR A 166 5.12 -4.80 0.56
N ALA A 167 4.99 -3.75 -0.26
CA ALA A 167 5.50 -3.70 -1.63
C ALA A 167 7.00 -4.06 -1.75
N ARG A 168 7.78 -3.91 -0.67
CA ARG A 168 9.20 -4.32 -0.62
C ARG A 168 9.44 -5.83 -0.81
N TYR A 169 8.43 -6.67 -0.61
CA TYR A 169 8.59 -8.13 -0.68
C TYR A 169 7.40 -8.86 -1.28
N THR A 170 6.37 -8.15 -1.74
CA THR A 170 5.25 -8.74 -2.48
C THR A 170 4.71 -7.77 -3.52
N GLY A 171 4.25 -8.28 -4.65
CA GLY A 171 3.54 -7.50 -5.67
C GLY A 171 2.03 -7.50 -5.48
N GLY A 172 1.35 -6.70 -6.30
CA GLY A 172 -0.12 -6.69 -6.42
C GLY A 172 -0.71 -8.06 -6.77
N LEU A 173 -2.01 -8.20 -6.63
CA LEU A 173 -2.71 -9.41 -7.02
C LEU A 173 -2.59 -9.63 -8.54
N TRP A 174 -2.18 -10.82 -8.94
CA TRP A 174 -2.05 -11.21 -10.35
C TRP A 174 -2.37 -12.70 -10.47
N VAL A 175 -2.48 -13.21 -11.71
CA VAL A 175 -2.92 -14.60 -11.96
C VAL A 175 -2.09 -15.64 -11.20
N GLY A 176 -0.78 -15.42 -11.03
CA GLY A 176 0.09 -16.33 -10.29
C GLY A 176 -0.23 -16.49 -8.80
N LYS A 177 -0.97 -15.56 -8.17
CA LYS A 177 -1.46 -15.74 -6.78
C LYS A 177 -2.61 -16.77 -6.69
N TYR A 178 -3.22 -17.14 -7.82
CA TYR A 178 -4.23 -18.19 -7.91
C TYR A 178 -3.64 -19.54 -8.35
N LEU A 179 -2.36 -19.57 -8.74
CA LEU A 179 -1.66 -20.76 -9.18
C LEU A 179 -0.79 -21.32 -8.05
N LYS A 180 -0.54 -22.63 -8.08
CA LYS A 180 0.44 -23.28 -7.20
C LYS A 180 1.60 -23.76 -8.06
N THR A 181 2.80 -23.29 -7.75
CA THR A 181 4.02 -23.76 -8.42
C THR A 181 4.39 -25.14 -7.86
N CYS A 182 4.17 -26.19 -8.65
CA CYS A 182 4.64 -27.53 -8.32
C CYS A 182 6.01 -27.76 -8.95
N THR A 183 7.04 -28.01 -8.13
CA THR A 183 8.36 -28.40 -8.65
C THR A 183 8.35 -29.86 -9.07
N TYR A 184 8.82 -30.14 -10.28
CA TYR A 184 9.01 -31.49 -10.81
C TYR A 184 10.48 -31.71 -11.13
N GLN A 185 11.02 -32.86 -10.75
CA GLN A 185 12.35 -33.28 -11.13
C GLN A 185 12.33 -34.74 -11.55
N GLU A 186 13.04 -35.05 -12.62
CA GLU A 186 13.19 -36.41 -13.14
C GLU A 186 14.67 -36.67 -13.43
N VAL A 187 15.14 -37.85 -13.03
CA VAL A 187 16.50 -38.32 -13.32
C VAL A 187 16.35 -39.54 -14.23
N THR A 188 16.58 -39.33 -15.52
CA THR A 188 16.32 -40.36 -16.56
C THR A 188 17.50 -41.28 -16.80
N LEU A 189 18.73 -40.88 -16.43
CA LEU A 189 19.93 -41.68 -16.61
C LEU A 189 20.35 -42.39 -15.31
N PRO A 190 20.56 -43.72 -15.33
CA PRO A 190 21.01 -44.47 -14.16
C PRO A 190 22.30 -43.93 -13.54
N GLU A 191 23.32 -43.64 -14.35
CA GLU A 191 24.60 -43.11 -13.87
C GLU A 191 24.42 -41.77 -13.13
N SER A 192 23.56 -40.88 -13.63
CA SER A 192 23.22 -39.62 -12.97
C SER A 192 22.49 -39.84 -11.65
N SER A 193 21.59 -40.84 -11.57
CA SER A 193 20.93 -41.26 -10.33
C SER A 193 21.95 -41.76 -9.30
N GLY A 194 22.96 -42.52 -9.74
CA GLY A 194 24.07 -42.97 -8.90
C GLY A 194 24.92 -41.82 -8.37
N LYS A 195 25.35 -40.90 -9.24
CA LYS A 195 26.15 -39.71 -8.87
C LYS A 195 25.41 -38.80 -7.89
N LEU A 196 24.13 -38.51 -8.16
CA LEU A 196 23.25 -37.74 -7.27
C LEU A 196 23.04 -38.47 -5.94
N GLY A 197 22.80 -39.78 -5.97
CA GLY A 197 22.66 -40.61 -4.78
C GLY A 197 23.88 -40.51 -3.86
N ARG A 198 25.09 -40.63 -4.42
CA ARG A 198 26.34 -40.49 -3.66
C ARG A 198 26.50 -39.11 -3.04
N LEU A 199 26.15 -38.06 -3.77
CA LEU A 199 26.25 -36.67 -3.31
C LEU A 199 25.22 -36.37 -2.20
N CYS A 200 23.94 -36.66 -2.44
CA CYS A 200 22.87 -36.49 -1.47
C CYS A 200 23.09 -37.33 -0.21
N GLY A 201 23.59 -38.56 -0.38
CA GLY A 201 23.90 -39.45 0.73
C GLY A 201 25.00 -38.94 1.64
N ARG A 202 26.01 -38.25 1.08
CA ARG A 202 27.04 -37.57 1.86
C ARG A 202 26.51 -36.31 2.55
N ALA A 203 25.67 -35.53 1.87
CA ALA A 203 25.10 -34.29 2.40
C ALA A 203 24.12 -34.53 3.56
N ALA A 204 23.33 -35.61 3.52
CA ALA A 204 22.34 -35.93 4.56
C ALA A 204 22.95 -36.42 5.88
N ARG A 205 24.19 -36.93 5.88
CA ARG A 205 24.82 -37.50 7.09
C ARG A 205 25.20 -36.47 8.15
N PRO A 206 25.79 -35.31 7.80
CA PRO A 206 25.97 -34.19 8.74
C PRO A 206 24.67 -33.74 9.43
N GLU A 207 23.53 -33.84 8.74
CA GLU A 207 22.20 -33.52 9.26
C GLU A 207 21.60 -34.64 10.14
N ARG A 208 22.30 -35.79 10.28
CA ARG A 208 21.84 -37.01 10.97
C ARG A 208 20.59 -37.64 10.35
N PHE A 209 20.35 -37.42 9.06
CA PHE A 209 19.23 -38.00 8.31
C PHE A 209 19.63 -39.32 7.64
N GLU A 210 19.64 -40.39 8.44
CA GLU A 210 20.15 -41.69 8.03
C GLU A 210 19.31 -42.38 6.93
N ALA A 211 17.98 -42.25 6.97
CA ALA A 211 17.12 -42.87 5.95
C ALA A 211 17.30 -42.23 4.54
N PRO A 212 17.31 -40.89 4.39
CA PRO A 212 17.73 -40.24 3.14
C PRO A 212 19.16 -40.61 2.71
N ALA A 213 20.10 -40.70 3.67
CA ALA A 213 21.48 -41.06 3.36
C ALA A 213 21.58 -42.45 2.71
N ARG A 214 20.94 -43.45 3.31
CA ARG A 214 20.89 -44.83 2.80
C ARG A 214 20.15 -44.93 1.47
N SER A 215 19.12 -44.11 1.26
CA SER A 215 18.41 -44.00 -0.01
C SER A 215 19.35 -43.54 -1.13
N GLY A 216 20.26 -42.61 -0.83
CA GLY A 216 21.33 -42.17 -1.73
C GLY A 216 22.37 -43.26 -1.99
N ASP A 217 22.88 -43.91 -0.94
CA ASP A 217 23.87 -44.97 -1.06
C ASP A 217 23.35 -46.16 -1.89
N LEU A 218 22.07 -46.52 -1.73
CA LEU A 218 21.44 -47.60 -2.50
C LEU A 218 21.46 -47.30 -4.00
N ARG A 219 21.21 -46.05 -4.40
CA ARG A 219 21.25 -45.63 -5.80
C ARG A 219 22.68 -45.57 -6.33
N ALA A 220 23.61 -45.07 -5.53
CA ALA A 220 25.03 -45.06 -5.86
C ALA A 220 25.56 -46.48 -6.11
N ASN A 221 25.31 -47.41 -5.18
CA ASN A 221 25.76 -48.80 -5.29
C ASN A 221 25.13 -49.57 -6.46
N ARG A 222 23.94 -49.16 -6.93
CA ARG A 222 23.25 -49.83 -8.05
C ARG A 222 23.67 -49.31 -9.42
N HIS A 223 24.19 -48.09 -9.51
CA HIS A 223 24.33 -47.38 -10.78
C HIS A 223 25.70 -46.71 -10.99
N MET A 224 26.66 -46.94 -10.09
CA MET A 224 28.08 -46.59 -10.21
C MET A 224 28.94 -47.80 -9.87
#